data_AF-A0A0Q7MYH8-F1
#
_entry.id   AF-A0A0Q7MYH8-F1
#
_cell.length_a   1.000
_cell.length_b   1.000
_cell.length_c   1.000
_cell.angle_alpha   90.00
_cell.angle_beta   90.00
_cell.angle_gamma   90.00
#
_symmetry.space_group_name_H-M   'P 1'
#
loop_
_entity.id
_entity.type
_entity.pdbx_description
1 polymer ?
#
loop_
_entity_poly.entity_id
_entity_poly.type
_entity_poly.pdbx_seq_one_letter_code
_entity_poly.pdbx_strand_id
1 'polypeptide(L)'
;MAGVPSDATAAVLNVTGSQPRNVTHIRVFPTTVPATLPDVSSLNLVPGRDEANLSITRIGAGGKMSFYTHTADTHLIVDVSGYFRK
;
A
#
# COMPACT_ATOMS: atom_id res chain seq x y z
N MET A 1 11.04 -6.93 1.32
CA MET A 1 10.68 -6.41 -0.01
C MET A 1 11.87 -6.63 -0.91
N ALA A 2 11.73 -7.33 -2.03
CA ALA A 2 12.85 -7.56 -2.93
C ALA A 2 13.31 -6.23 -3.55
N GLY A 3 14.61 -6.01 -3.67
CA GLY A 3 15.17 -4.77 -4.25
C GLY A 3 15.15 -3.53 -3.35
N VAL A 4 14.58 -3.60 -2.13
CA VAL A 4 14.62 -2.50 -1.14
C VAL A 4 15.69 -2.80 -0.10
N PRO A 5 16.71 -1.93 0.07
CA PRO A 5 17.74 -2.10 1.10
C PRO A 5 17.16 -2.17 2.52
N SER A 6 17.83 -2.89 3.42
CA SER A 6 17.38 -3.06 4.81
C SER A 6 17.42 -1.77 5.63
N ASP A 7 18.20 -0.78 5.21
CA ASP A 7 18.35 0.54 5.83
C ASP A 7 17.42 1.61 5.21
N ALA A 8 16.57 1.23 4.25
CA ALA A 8 15.57 2.12 3.68
C ALA A 8 14.56 2.57 4.76
N THR A 9 14.18 3.85 4.73
CA THR A 9 13.23 4.46 5.67
C THR A 9 11.82 4.58 5.11
N ALA A 10 11.70 4.62 3.78
CA ALA A 10 10.43 4.66 3.05
C ALA A 10 10.58 4.01 1.67
N ALA A 11 9.47 3.54 1.12
CA ALA A 11 9.38 3.01 -0.23
C ALA A 11 8.44 3.86 -1.08
N VAL A 12 8.76 4.00 -2.36
CA VAL A 12 7.88 4.53 -3.40
C VAL A 12 7.24 3.34 -4.08
N LEU A 13 5.92 3.25 -4.00
CA LEU A 13 5.13 2.11 -4.45
C LEU A 13 4.17 2.54 -5.56
N ASN A 14 4.11 1.79 -6.65
CA ASN A 14 2.94 1.80 -7.51
C ASN A 14 1.94 0.77 -6.99
N VAL A 15 0.80 1.22 -6.47
CA VAL A 15 -0.23 0.36 -5.89
C VAL A 15 -1.39 0.30 -6.86
N THR A 16 -1.70 -0.89 -7.36
CA THR A 16 -2.76 -1.12 -8.34
C THR A 16 -3.81 -2.04 -7.75
N GLY A 17 -5.06 -1.60 -7.73
CA GLY A 17 -6.21 -2.44 -7.41
C GLY A 17 -6.87 -2.92 -8.70
N SER A 18 -7.07 -4.22 -8.85
CA SER A 18 -7.76 -4.80 -9.99
C SER A 18 -8.98 -5.63 -9.61
N GLN A 19 -10.01 -5.55 -10.46
CA GLN A 19 -11.29 -6.24 -10.30
C GLN A 19 -11.95 -6.02 -8.91
N PRO A 20 -12.11 -4.77 -8.43
CA PRO A 20 -12.78 -4.52 -7.16
C PRO A 20 -14.25 -4.93 -7.22
N ARG A 21 -14.75 -5.64 -6.20
CA ARG A 21 -16.14 -6.15 -6.18
C ARG A 21 -17.19 -5.06 -5.91
N ASN A 22 -16.83 -3.96 -5.27
CA ASN A 22 -17.68 -2.80 -5.01
C ASN A 22 -16.80 -1.56 -4.78
N VAL A 23 -17.42 -0.38 -4.62
CA VAL A 23 -16.74 0.85 -4.20
C VAL A 23 -16.01 0.59 -2.89
N THR A 24 -14.70 0.84 -2.89
CA THR A 24 -13.85 0.65 -1.72
C THR A 24 -12.59 1.48 -1.82
N HIS A 25 -11.68 1.33 -0.85
CA HIS A 25 -10.38 1.96 -0.89
C HIS A 25 -9.31 1.08 -0.26
N ILE A 26 -8.08 1.29 -0.72
CA ILE A 26 -6.87 0.73 -0.14
C ILE A 26 -6.20 1.77 0.73
N ARG A 27 -5.78 1.35 1.92
CA ARG A 27 -4.88 2.11 2.80
C ARG A 27 -3.51 1.45 2.79
N VAL A 28 -2.47 2.24 2.55
CA VAL A 28 -1.07 1.80 2.56
C VAL A 28 -0.38 2.50 3.72
N PHE A 29 0.21 1.74 4.64
CA PHE A 29 0.76 2.32 5.87
C PHE A 29 1.91 1.48 6.45
N PRO A 30 2.81 2.07 7.26
CA PRO A 30 3.85 1.30 7.95
C PRO A 30 3.21 0.27 8.89
N THR A 31 3.73 -0.95 8.90
CA THR A 31 3.35 -1.92 9.93
C THR A 31 3.81 -1.41 11.30
N THR A 32 2.90 -1.28 12.26
CA THR A 32 3.20 -0.87 13.63
C THR A 32 3.04 -2.03 14.61
N VAL A 33 3.72 -1.95 15.75
CA VAL A 33 3.55 -2.86 16.89
C VAL A 33 3.38 -1.99 18.15
N PRO A 34 2.18 -1.90 18.76
CA PRO A 34 0.93 -2.57 18.40
C PRO A 34 0.37 -2.09 17.05
N ALA A 35 -0.51 -2.90 16.45
CA ALA A 35 -1.10 -2.59 15.15
C ALA A 35 -2.08 -1.40 15.26
N THR A 36 -1.89 -0.41 14.40
CA THR A 36 -2.75 0.77 14.27
C THR A 36 -3.20 0.90 12.82
N LEU A 37 -4.51 0.99 12.60
CA LEU A 37 -5.09 1.22 11.27
C LEU A 37 -5.38 2.72 11.11
N PRO A 38 -4.71 3.44 10.19
CA PRO A 38 -5.03 4.85 9.92
C PRO A 38 -6.36 5.00 9.17
N ASP A 39 -6.99 6.17 9.25
CA ASP A 39 -8.29 6.44 8.59
C ASP A 39 -8.19 6.96 7.15
N VAL A 40 -6.98 7.26 6.68
CA VAL A 40 -6.74 7.84 5.36
C VAL A 40 -6.65 6.79 4.26
N SER A 41 -7.28 7.04 3.11
CA SER A 41 -7.14 6.22 1.91
C SER A 41 -5.91 6.62 1.09
N SER A 42 -5.33 5.64 0.39
CA SER A 42 -4.24 5.83 -0.56
C SER A 42 -4.69 5.61 -2.00
N LEU A 43 -5.67 4.73 -2.23
CA LEU A 43 -6.23 4.46 -3.56
C LEU A 43 -7.72 4.16 -3.40
N ASN A 44 -8.58 4.87 -4.14
CA ASN A 44 -10.02 4.60 -4.16
C ASN A 44 -10.34 3.76 -5.40
N LEU A 45 -11.25 2.81 -5.27
CA LEU A 45 -11.56 1.83 -6.30
C LEU A 45 -13.06 1.81 -6.57
N VAL A 46 -13.44 1.66 -7.84
CA VAL A 46 -14.81 1.42 -8.27
C VAL A 46 -14.86 0.25 -9.27
N PRO A 47 -15.96 -0.52 -9.32
CA PRO A 47 -16.09 -1.63 -10.26
C PRO A 47 -15.97 -1.21 -11.73
N GLY A 48 -15.44 -2.11 -12.56
CA GLY A 48 -15.41 -1.97 -14.03
C GLY A 48 -14.11 -1.36 -14.58
N ARG A 49 -13.14 -1.00 -13.74
CA ARG A 49 -11.79 -0.63 -14.17
C ARG A 49 -10.76 -0.94 -13.08
N ASP A 50 -9.53 -1.16 -13.52
CA ASP A 50 -8.38 -1.23 -12.65
C ASP A 50 -7.84 0.19 -12.43
N GLU A 51 -7.47 0.52 -11.20
CA GLU A 51 -6.93 1.85 -10.86
C GLU A 51 -5.61 1.70 -10.11
N ALA A 52 -4.72 2.66 -10.32
CA ALA A 52 -3.41 2.71 -9.67
C ALA A 52 -3.16 4.07 -9.03
N ASN A 53 -2.39 4.07 -7.94
CA ASN A 53 -1.84 5.29 -7.36
C ASN A 53 -0.39 5.07 -6.92
N LEU A 54 0.45 6.08 -7.13
CA LEU A 54 1.81 6.12 -6.61
C LEU A 54 1.79 6.58 -5.14
N SER A 55 2.22 5.72 -4.23
CA SER A 55 2.22 5.97 -2.80
C SER A 55 3.65 6.01 -2.26
N ILE A 56 3.97 7.00 -1.42
CA ILE A 56 5.20 7.02 -0.63
C ILE A 56 4.82 6.65 0.80
N THR A 57 5.31 5.50 1.26
CA THR A 57 4.98 4.97 2.58
C THR A 57 6.24 4.64 3.37
N ARG A 58 6.26 5.04 4.65
CA ARG A 58 7.36 4.66 5.56
C ARG A 58 7.40 3.14 5.72
N ILE A 59 8.60 2.60 5.84
CA ILE A 59 8.79 1.20 6.17
C ILE A 59 8.63 1.05 7.69
N GLY A 60 7.74 0.15 8.09
CA GLY A 60 7.40 -0.09 9.49
C GLY A 60 8.24 -1.18 10.15
N ALA A 61 7.74 -1.67 11.28
CA ALA A 61 8.37 -2.70 12.09
C ALA A 61 8.70 -3.96 11.26
N GLY A 62 9.94 -4.44 11.42
CA GLY A 62 10.44 -5.63 10.71
C GLY A 62 10.61 -5.44 9.19
N GLY A 63 10.71 -4.20 8.71
CA GLY A 63 10.88 -3.93 7.28
C GLY A 63 9.59 -4.12 6.47
N LYS A 64 8.42 -3.95 7.12
CA LYS A 64 7.11 -4.28 6.55
C LYS A 64 6.21 -3.07 6.39
N MET A 65 5.31 -3.18 5.43
CA MET A 65 4.17 -2.29 5.24
C MET A 65 2.90 -3.13 5.26
N SER A 66 1.81 -2.49 5.66
CA SER A 66 0.50 -3.10 5.75
C SER A 66 -0.43 -2.48 4.72
N PHE A 67 -1.31 -3.32 4.18
CA PHE A 67 -2.35 -2.94 3.23
C PHE A 67 -3.70 -3.35 3.81
N TYR A 68 -4.69 -2.47 3.65
CA TYR A 68 -6.05 -2.72 4.12
C TYR A 68 -7.05 -2.33 3.04
N THR A 69 -8.03 -3.20 2.80
CA THR A 69 -9.23 -2.88 1.99
C THR A 69 -10.42 -2.73 2.93
N HIS A 70 -11.30 -1.76 2.65
CA HIS A 70 -12.36 -1.40 3.61
C HIS A 70 -13.61 -2.29 3.55
N THR A 71 -14.31 -2.24 2.42
CA THR A 71 -15.69 -2.73 2.27
C THR A 71 -15.85 -3.79 1.18
N ALA A 72 -14.83 -3.97 0.34
CA ALA A 72 -14.88 -4.92 -0.76
C ALA A 72 -13.50 -5.50 -1.06
N ASP A 73 -13.50 -6.77 -1.47
CA ASP A 73 -12.31 -7.45 -1.97
C ASP A 73 -11.90 -6.90 -3.34
N THR A 74 -10.60 -6.92 -3.57
CA THR A 74 -9.93 -6.59 -4.83
C THR A 74 -8.67 -7.43 -4.94
N HIS A 75 -8.15 -7.63 -6.14
CA HIS A 75 -6.75 -8.03 -6.29
C HIS A 75 -5.86 -6.79 -6.10
N LEU A 76 -4.67 -7.00 -5.53
CA LEU A 76 -3.71 -5.93 -5.27
C LEU A 76 -2.36 -6.31 -5.88
N ILE A 77 -1.84 -5.44 -6.73
CA ILE A 77 -0.48 -5.50 -7.28
C ILE A 77 0.30 -4.34 -6.67
N VAL A 78 1.51 -4.62 -6.21
CA VAL A 78 2.38 -3.63 -5.57
C VAL A 78 3.77 -3.73 -6.17
N ASP A 79 4.17 -2.70 -6.91
CA ASP A 79 5.50 -2.57 -7.48
C ASP A 79 6.32 -1.55 -6.68
N VAL A 80 7.61 -1.83 -6.50
CA VAL A 80 8.55 -0.87 -5.90
C VAL A 80 9.18 -0.04 -7.01
N SER A 81 8.90 1.26 -7.01
CA SER A 81 9.48 2.22 -7.97
C SER A 81 10.73 2.93 -7.43
N GLY A 82 10.98 2.84 -6.12
CA GLY A 82 12.14 3.45 -5.47
C GLY A 82 12.07 3.38 -3.95
N TYR A 83 13.07 3.96 -3.29
CA TYR A 83 13.15 4.02 -1.84
C TYR A 83 13.90 5.26 -1.37
N PHE A 84 13.67 5.63 -0.12
CA PHE A 84 14.45 6.63 0.60
C PHE A 84 15.35 5.92 1.60
N ARG A 85 16.59 6.39 1.73
CA ARG A 85 17.56 5.96 2.75
C ARG A 85 18.24 7.20 3.35
N LYS A 86 18.93 7.02 4.47
CA LYS A 86 19.79 8.06 5.03
C LYS A 86 21.15 8.10 4.32
#